data_AF-A0A0T1WYJ8-F1
#
_entry.id   AF-A0A0T1WYJ8-F1
#
_cell.length_a   1.000
_cell.length_b   1.000
_cell.length_c   1.000
_cell.angle_alpha   90.00
_cell.angle_beta   90.00
_cell.angle_gamma   90.00
#
_symmetry.space_group_name_H-M   'P 1'
#
loop_
_entity.id
_entity.type
_entity.pdbx_description
1 polymer ?
#
loop_
_entity_poly.entity_id
_entity_poly.type
_entity_poly.pdbx_seq_one_letter_code
_entity_poly.pdbx_strand_id
1 'polypeptide(L)'
;MSDKPFGLSVIQGIDRFTEIFTTRLLILLVVPLVLANVAEVILRYAFHAPTIWALEVTTQTFGALFMLGSAYALMKGAHIRTDMFWDKFTPRTKGTIDTIAYICLFAPAMLILLYVSGKMAIYSYSIAERSSSGIWRVPLWPFRFVVPVATVLLLLQGISEALKSLHAWRTNSLLVEHEKMEI
;
A
#
# COMPACT_ATOMS: atom_id res chain seq x y z
N MET A 1 -17.83 -21.04 -26.43
CA MET A 1 -17.37 -19.70 -26.86
C MET A 1 -16.63 -19.09 -25.69
N SER A 2 -15.32 -18.91 -25.82
CA SER A 2 -14.47 -18.36 -24.76
C SER A 2 -14.66 -16.85 -24.73
N ASP A 3 -15.66 -16.39 -23.97
CA ASP A 3 -15.85 -14.96 -23.74
C ASP A 3 -14.60 -14.41 -23.08
N LYS A 4 -13.88 -13.54 -23.80
CA LYS A 4 -12.69 -12.89 -23.27
C LYS A 4 -13.10 -12.18 -21.97
N PRO A 5 -12.39 -12.41 -20.85
CA PRO A 5 -12.70 -11.75 -19.59
C PRO A 5 -12.73 -10.23 -19.79
N PHE A 6 -13.86 -9.63 -19.40
CA PHE A 6 -14.08 -8.19 -19.49
C PHE A 6 -12.96 -7.44 -18.78
N GLY A 7 -12.31 -6.51 -19.48
CA GLY A 7 -11.28 -5.64 -18.90
C GLY A 7 -9.94 -6.29 -18.57
N LEU A 8 -9.64 -7.51 -19.06
CA LEU A 8 -8.41 -8.22 -18.73
C LEU A 8 -7.12 -7.41 -19.01
N SER A 9 -7.06 -6.69 -20.13
CA SER A 9 -5.90 -5.85 -20.45
C SER A 9 -5.71 -4.71 -19.46
N VAL A 10 -6.79 -4.16 -18.91
CA VAL A 10 -6.76 -3.10 -17.90
C VAL A 10 -6.27 -3.66 -16.57
N ILE A 11 -6.82 -4.81 -16.15
CA ILE A 11 -6.39 -5.53 -14.94
C ILE A 11 -4.87 -5.82 -15.00
N GLN A 12 -4.41 -6.45 -16.09
CA GLN A 12 -3.00 -6.79 -16.27
C GLN A 12 -2.10 -5.55 -16.34
N GLY A 13 -2.59 -4.47 -16.95
CA GLY A 13 -1.88 -3.19 -17.01
C GLY A 13 -1.69 -2.57 -15.63
N ILE A 14 -2.75 -2.54 -14.82
CA ILE A 14 -2.72 -2.04 -13.45
C ILE A 14 -1.81 -2.92 -12.58
N ASP A 15 -2.02 -4.23 -12.58
CA ASP A 15 -1.26 -5.16 -11.74
C ASP A 15 0.24 -5.06 -12.05
N ARG A 16 0.62 -5.04 -13.34
CA ARG A 16 2.03 -4.88 -13.75
C ARG A 16 2.60 -3.52 -13.33
N PHE A 17 1.82 -2.45 -13.46
CA PHE A 17 2.24 -1.13 -13.01
C PHE A 17 2.49 -1.12 -11.50
N THR A 18 1.52 -1.61 -10.71
CA THR A 18 1.63 -1.71 -9.24
C THR A 18 2.84 -2.55 -8.84
N GLU A 19 3.03 -3.71 -9.46
CA GLU A 19 4.15 -4.59 -9.18
C GLU A 19 5.50 -3.91 -9.43
N ILE A 20 5.71 -3.35 -10.62
CA ILE A 20 7.00 -2.75 -10.99
C ILE A 20 7.26 -1.48 -10.19
N PHE A 21 6.27 -0.59 -10.09
CA PHE A 21 6.43 0.71 -9.46
C PHE A 21 6.66 0.57 -7.95
N THR A 22 5.80 -0.19 -7.27
CA THR A 22 5.91 -0.38 -5.82
C THR A 22 7.18 -1.13 -5.46
N THR A 23 7.53 -2.22 -6.16
CA THR A 23 8.76 -2.97 -5.87
C THR A 23 10.02 -2.11 -6.00
N ARG A 24 10.11 -1.27 -7.04
CA ARG A 24 11.26 -0.36 -7.22
C ARG A 24 11.34 0.67 -6.09
N LEU A 25 10.21 1.25 -5.68
CA LEU A 25 10.16 2.18 -4.55
C LEU A 25 10.55 1.50 -3.23
N LEU A 26 10.07 0.29 -2.99
CA LEU A 26 10.40 -0.47 -1.78
C LEU A 26 11.90 -0.74 -1.70
N ILE A 27 12.52 -1.22 -2.79
CA ILE A 27 13.97 -1.46 -2.83
C ILE A 27 14.74 -0.16 -2.53
N LEU A 28 14.32 0.96 -3.12
CA LEU A 28 14.96 2.26 -2.89
C LEU A 28 14.87 2.72 -1.43
N LEU A 29 13.76 2.44 -0.74
CA LEU A 29 13.52 2.86 0.64
C LEU A 29 14.14 1.90 1.67
N VAL A 30 14.27 0.61 1.37
CA VAL A 30 14.92 -0.37 2.25
C VAL A 30 16.41 -0.05 2.44
N VAL A 31 17.11 0.39 1.40
CA VAL A 31 18.54 0.71 1.46
C VAL A 31 18.87 1.76 2.53
N PRO A 32 18.29 2.99 2.52
CA PRO A 32 18.57 4.00 3.54
C PRO A 32 18.06 3.57 4.92
N LEU A 33 16.97 2.80 5.01
CA LEU A 33 16.48 2.25 6.27
C LEU A 33 17.55 1.36 6.94
N VAL A 34 18.07 0.37 6.20
CA VAL A 34 19.05 -0.57 6.72
C VAL A 34 20.37 0.14 7.03
N LEU A 35 20.85 0.99 6.13
CA LEU A 35 22.09 1.73 6.33
C LEU A 35 22.02 2.66 7.56
N ALA A 36 20.89 3.35 7.76
CA ALA A 36 20.70 4.21 8.94
C ALA A 36 20.75 3.40 10.24
N ASN A 37 20.09 2.24 10.29
CA ASN A 37 20.09 1.38 11.47
C ASN A 37 21.48 0.78 11.75
N VAL A 38 22.15 0.27 10.73
CA VAL A 38 23.50 -0.30 10.88
C VAL A 38 24.49 0.77 11.34
N ALA A 39 24.46 1.95 10.72
CA ALA A 39 25.32 3.08 11.12
C ALA A 39 25.04 3.50 12.57
N GLU A 40 23.77 3.60 12.97
CA GLU A 40 23.40 3.96 14.33
C GLU A 40 23.93 2.97 15.37
N VAL A 41 23.76 1.67 15.12
CA VAL A 41 24.25 0.62 16.03
C VAL A 41 25.77 0.69 16.14
N ILE A 42 26.49 0.80 15.03
CA ILE A 42 27.96 0.88 15.05
C ILE A 42 28.42 2.13 15.79
N LEU A 43 27.92 3.31 15.44
CA LEU A 43 28.36 4.58 16.03
C LEU A 43 28.02 4.68 17.51
N ARG A 44 26.83 4.23 17.90
CA ARG A 44 26.38 4.25 19.30
C ARG A 44 27.19 3.30 20.18
N TYR A 45 27.40 2.06 19.74
CA TYR A 45 27.97 1.02 20.60
C TYR A 45 29.48 0.86 20.46
N ALA A 46 30.05 1.04 19.27
CA ALA A 46 31.49 0.92 19.06
C ALA A 46 32.24 2.24 19.30
N PHE A 47 31.61 3.38 19.00
CA PHE A 47 32.24 4.70 19.07
C PHE A 47 31.66 5.62 20.15
N HIS A 48 30.66 5.16 20.92
CA HIS A 48 29.95 5.96 21.93
C HIS A 48 29.43 7.32 21.41
N ALA A 49 29.12 7.39 20.11
CA ALA A 49 28.73 8.60 19.40
C ALA A 49 27.34 8.41 18.74
N PRO A 50 26.23 8.51 19.49
CA PRO A 50 24.89 8.33 18.94
C PRO A 50 24.56 9.39 17.89
N THR A 51 23.87 9.02 16.81
CA THR A 51 23.52 9.98 15.75
C THR A 51 22.20 10.68 16.03
N ILE A 52 22.07 11.92 15.54
CA ILE A 52 20.83 12.70 15.65
C ILE A 52 19.82 12.39 14.52
N TRP A 53 20.28 11.82 13.41
CA TRP A 53 19.51 11.68 12.17
C TRP A 53 18.95 10.27 11.96
N ALA A 54 19.59 9.22 12.48
CA ALA A 54 19.23 7.84 12.13
C ALA A 54 17.82 7.46 12.57
N LEU A 55 17.35 7.98 13.71
CA LEU A 55 15.98 7.76 14.19
C LEU A 55 14.94 8.29 13.20
N GLU A 56 15.10 9.53 12.71
CA GLU A 56 14.13 10.15 11.81
C GLU A 56 14.17 9.50 10.42
N VAL A 57 15.37 9.17 9.91
CA VAL A 57 15.50 8.42 8.65
C VAL A 57 14.80 7.08 8.76
N THR A 58 15.07 6.33 9.83
CA THR A 58 14.48 5.00 10.06
C THR A 58 12.96 5.06 10.16
N THR A 59 12.43 5.93 11.02
CA THR A 59 10.98 6.03 11.24
C THR A 59 10.22 6.48 9.99
N GLN A 60 10.74 7.45 9.25
CA GLN A 60 10.09 7.95 8.03
C GLN A 60 10.19 6.96 6.87
N THR A 61 11.37 6.35 6.65
CA THR A 61 11.52 5.34 5.58
C THR A 61 10.73 4.08 5.89
N PHE A 62 10.70 3.63 7.14
CA PHE A 62 9.87 2.49 7.56
C PHE A 62 8.37 2.76 7.37
N GLY A 63 7.89 3.92 7.81
CA GLY A 63 6.50 4.32 7.58
C GLY A 63 6.18 4.41 6.09
N ALA A 64 7.10 4.92 5.28
CA ALA A 64 6.91 5.01 3.84
C ALA A 64 6.86 3.65 3.16
N LEU A 65 7.72 2.71 3.58
CA LEU A 65 7.71 1.32 3.12
C LEU A 65 6.37 0.65 3.40
N PHE A 66 5.86 0.79 4.63
CA PHE A 66 4.57 0.21 5.01
C PHE A 66 3.43 0.79 4.17
N MET A 67 3.36 2.12 4.06
CA MET A 67 2.28 2.79 3.34
C MET A 67 2.32 2.48 1.84
N LEU A 68 3.48 2.59 1.18
CA LEU A 68 3.60 2.33 -0.25
C LEU A 68 3.48 0.84 -0.59
N GLY A 69 3.94 -0.04 0.32
CA GLY A 69 3.83 -1.50 0.18
C GLY A 69 2.39 -2.02 0.27
N SER A 70 1.47 -1.25 0.86
CA SER A 70 0.06 -1.66 1.00
C SER A 70 -0.61 -2.00 -0.33
N ALA A 71 -0.35 -1.26 -1.41
CA ALA A 71 -0.92 -1.55 -2.73
C ALA A 71 -0.42 -2.90 -3.28
N TYR A 72 0.86 -3.23 -3.06
CA TYR A 72 1.42 -4.52 -3.43
C TYR A 72 0.83 -5.66 -2.60
N ALA A 73 0.65 -5.44 -1.30
CA ALA A 73 -0.01 -6.39 -0.41
C ALA A 73 -1.47 -6.64 -0.84
N LEU A 74 -2.19 -5.60 -1.28
CA LEU A 74 -3.55 -5.75 -1.82
C LEU A 74 -3.55 -6.59 -3.10
N MET A 75 -2.65 -6.31 -4.04
CA MET A 75 -2.49 -7.09 -5.28
C MET A 75 -2.19 -8.57 -5.01
N LYS A 76 -1.43 -8.89 -3.95
CA LYS A 76 -1.13 -10.27 -3.56
C LYS A 76 -2.22 -10.92 -2.71
N GLY A 77 -3.25 -10.19 -2.29
CA GLY A 77 -4.28 -10.71 -1.39
C GLY A 77 -3.82 -10.88 0.06
N ALA A 78 -2.75 -10.19 0.47
CA ALA A 78 -2.17 -10.28 1.81
C ALA A 78 -2.86 -9.39 2.86
N HIS A 79 -3.98 -8.74 2.52
CA HIS A 79 -4.83 -8.09 3.51
C HIS A 79 -5.65 -9.15 4.25
N ILE A 80 -5.66 -9.09 5.57
CA ILE A 80 -6.34 -10.06 6.42
C ILE A 80 -7.81 -10.21 5.98
N ARG A 81 -8.18 -11.42 5.58
CA ARG A 81 -9.54 -11.80 5.23
C ARG A 81 -10.04 -12.86 6.22
N THR A 82 -11.30 -12.74 6.63
CA THR A 82 -11.90 -13.73 7.52
C THR A 82 -12.31 -14.97 6.73
N ASP A 83 -11.50 -16.02 6.81
CA ASP A 83 -11.67 -17.21 5.95
C ASP A 83 -12.69 -18.24 6.44
N MET A 84 -13.21 -18.11 7.67
CA MET A 84 -14.06 -19.15 8.29
C MET A 84 -15.32 -19.50 7.49
N PHE A 85 -15.91 -18.52 6.80
CA PHE A 85 -17.07 -18.73 5.93
C PHE A 85 -16.72 -18.67 4.44
N TRP A 86 -15.51 -18.21 4.10
CA TRP A 86 -15.11 -17.93 2.74
C TRP A 86 -14.97 -19.19 1.89
N ASP A 87 -14.41 -20.26 2.47
CA ASP A 87 -14.19 -21.52 1.75
C ASP A 87 -15.48 -22.20 1.28
N LYS A 88 -16.60 -21.93 1.96
CA LYS A 88 -17.91 -22.54 1.66
C LYS A 88 -18.68 -21.80 0.56
N PHE A 89 -18.24 -20.60 0.18
CA PHE A 89 -18.96 -19.76 -0.78
C PHE A 89 -18.62 -20.07 -2.22
N THR A 90 -19.64 -20.03 -3.08
CA THR A 90 -19.45 -20.14 -4.53
C THR A 90 -18.68 -18.94 -5.09
N PRO A 91 -17.97 -19.07 -6.23
CA PRO A 91 -17.26 -17.96 -6.87
C PRO A 91 -18.15 -16.73 -7.12
N ARG A 92 -19.42 -16.96 -7.47
CA ARG A 92 -20.43 -15.90 -7.60
C ARG A 92 -20.67 -15.14 -6.31
N THR A 93 -20.91 -15.84 -5.20
CA THR A 93 -21.16 -15.22 -3.89
C THR A 93 -19.93 -14.42 -3.43
N LYS A 94 -18.72 -14.98 -3.58
CA LYS A 94 -17.46 -14.30 -3.31
C LYS A 94 -17.35 -13.01 -4.12
N GLY A 95 -17.57 -13.09 -5.43
CA GLY A 95 -17.54 -11.94 -6.34
C GLY A 95 -18.56 -10.85 -5.99
N THR A 96 -19.78 -11.22 -5.58
CA THR A 96 -20.80 -10.25 -5.15
C THR A 96 -20.38 -9.51 -3.88
N ILE A 97 -19.95 -10.24 -2.86
CA ILE A 97 -19.53 -9.65 -1.57
C ILE A 97 -18.35 -8.71 -1.79
N ASP A 98 -17.31 -9.17 -2.49
CA ASP A 98 -16.11 -8.37 -2.76
C ASP A 98 -16.45 -7.14 -3.61
N THR A 99 -17.28 -7.26 -4.64
CA THR A 99 -17.67 -6.12 -5.48
C THR A 99 -18.42 -5.05 -4.67
N ILE A 100 -19.35 -5.46 -3.81
CA ILE A 100 -20.07 -4.53 -2.92
C ILE A 100 -19.10 -3.90 -1.93
N ALA A 101 -18.19 -4.67 -1.33
CA ALA A 101 -17.20 -4.16 -0.40
C ALA A 101 -16.27 -3.13 -1.08
N TYR A 102 -15.81 -3.40 -2.30
CA TYR A 102 -14.96 -2.47 -3.04
C TYR A 102 -15.68 -1.16 -3.38
N ILE A 103 -16.95 -1.23 -3.79
CA ILE A 103 -17.71 -0.03 -4.20
C ILE A 103 -18.22 0.75 -3.00
N CYS A 104 -18.82 0.09 -2.01
CA CYS A 104 -19.54 0.74 -0.91
C CYS A 104 -18.66 1.05 0.30
N LEU A 105 -17.55 0.33 0.50
CA LEU A 105 -16.68 0.54 1.65
C LEU A 105 -15.30 1.05 1.23
N PHE A 106 -14.60 0.32 0.35
CA PHE A 106 -13.23 0.64 -0.02
C PHE A 106 -13.14 1.97 -0.78
N ALA A 107 -13.86 2.12 -1.90
CA ALA A 107 -13.79 3.33 -2.72
C ALA A 107 -14.11 4.62 -1.94
N PRO A 108 -15.23 4.75 -1.21
CA PRO A 108 -15.52 5.98 -0.46
C PRO A 108 -14.50 6.21 0.65
N ALA A 109 -14.07 5.18 1.39
CA ALA A 109 -13.06 5.32 2.43
C ALA A 109 -11.73 5.82 1.86
N MET A 110 -11.28 5.24 0.75
CA MET A 110 -10.04 5.65 0.08
C MET A 110 -10.13 7.05 -0.53
N LEU A 111 -11.29 7.45 -1.09
CA LEU A 111 -11.50 8.81 -1.60
C LEU A 111 -11.47 9.85 -0.47
N ILE A 112 -12.11 9.55 0.68
CA ILE A 112 -12.05 10.41 1.87
C ILE A 112 -10.61 10.50 2.37
N LEU A 113 -9.91 9.36 2.46
CA LEU A 113 -8.52 9.31 2.88
C LEU A 113 -7.63 10.14 1.95
N LEU A 114 -7.83 10.05 0.64
CA LEU A 114 -7.09 10.83 -0.36
C LEU A 114 -7.32 12.34 -0.19
N TYR A 115 -8.58 12.74 0.02
CA TYR A 115 -8.92 14.15 0.22
C TYR A 115 -8.28 14.71 1.51
N VAL A 116 -8.42 13.99 2.63
CA VAL A 116 -7.89 14.42 3.93
C VAL A 116 -6.36 14.41 3.94
N SER A 117 -5.74 13.33 3.46
CA SER A 117 -4.28 13.21 3.40
C SER A 117 -3.66 14.21 2.42
N GLY A 118 -4.28 14.45 1.27
CA GLY A 118 -3.84 15.47 0.31
C GLY A 118 -3.85 16.88 0.90
N LYS A 119 -4.93 17.26 1.58
CA LYS A 119 -5.00 18.53 2.31
C LYS A 119 -3.91 18.65 3.38
N MET A 120 -3.70 17.61 4.18
CA MET A 120 -2.68 17.62 5.23
C MET A 120 -1.26 17.71 4.65
N ALA A 121 -0.99 17.05 3.51
CA ALA A 121 0.30 17.11 2.85
C ALA A 121 0.60 18.50 2.30
N ILE A 122 -0.37 19.13 1.62
CA ILE A 122 -0.24 20.50 1.10
C ILE A 122 -0.06 21.50 2.24
N TYR A 123 -0.84 21.34 3.32
CA TYR A 123 -0.72 22.20 4.50
C TYR A 123 0.68 22.09 5.13
N SER A 124 1.17 20.86 5.32
CA SER A 124 2.52 20.57 5.84
C SER A 124 3.62 21.24 5.01
N TYR A 125 3.47 21.21 3.69
CA TYR A 125 4.36 21.91 2.78
C TYR A 125 4.29 23.44 2.94
N SER A 126 3.08 24.02 3.04
CA SER A 126 2.92 25.47 3.16
C SER A 126 3.53 26.08 4.43
N ILE A 127 3.60 25.30 5.52
CA ILE A 127 4.20 25.74 6.78
C ILE A 127 5.66 25.29 6.93
N ALA A 128 6.23 24.65 5.89
CA ALA A 128 7.53 24.00 5.93
C ALA A 128 7.72 23.16 7.21
N GLU A 129 6.74 22.29 7.49
CA GLU A 129 6.67 21.52 8.73
C GLU A 129 7.95 20.74 8.96
N ARG A 130 8.42 20.74 10.22
CA ARG A 130 9.61 20.01 10.65
C ARG A 130 9.28 19.08 11.80
N SER A 131 10.01 17.98 11.87
CA SER A 131 9.86 17.01 12.94
C SER A 131 10.07 17.66 14.30
N SER A 132 9.12 17.42 15.20
CA SER A 132 9.18 17.80 16.61
C SER A 132 9.75 16.68 17.50
N SER A 133 9.84 15.46 16.96
CA SER A 133 10.22 14.25 17.72
C SER A 133 11.73 14.06 17.82
N GLY A 134 12.51 14.57 16.86
CA GLY A 134 13.96 14.41 16.83
C GLY A 134 14.71 15.74 16.86
N ILE A 135 15.95 15.68 17.36
CA ILE A 135 16.87 16.83 17.47
C ILE A 135 17.25 17.35 16.06
N TRP A 136 17.24 16.47 15.06
CA TRP A 136 17.61 16.80 13.68
C TRP A 136 16.58 17.69 12.95
N ARG A 137 15.32 17.70 13.41
CA ARG A 137 14.24 18.58 12.91
C ARG A 137 14.13 18.55 11.39
N VAL A 138 14.14 17.35 10.79
CA VAL A 138 14.05 17.21 9.33
C VAL A 138 12.70 17.71 8.81
N PRO A 139 12.63 18.26 7.57
CA PRO A 139 11.36 18.59 6.94
C PRO A 139 10.44 17.36 6.82
N LEU A 140 9.21 17.47 7.33
CA LEU A 140 8.22 16.38 7.36
C LEU A 140 7.33 16.32 6.12
N TRP A 141 7.23 17.43 5.38
CA TRP A 141 6.35 17.52 4.23
C TRP A 141 6.58 16.41 3.18
N PRO A 142 7.81 15.94 2.86
CA PRO A 142 7.98 14.86 1.89
C PRO A 142 7.34 13.56 2.37
N PHE A 143 7.47 13.25 3.66
CA PHE A 143 6.85 12.08 4.27
C PHE A 143 5.32 12.19 4.30
N ARG A 144 4.78 13.39 4.56
CA ARG A 144 3.32 13.63 4.51
C ARG A 144 2.73 13.37 3.13
N PHE A 145 3.48 13.57 2.04
CA PHE A 145 3.05 13.21 0.68
C PHE A 145 3.04 11.71 0.41
N VAL A 146 3.68 10.88 1.24
CA VAL A 146 3.66 9.43 1.04
C VAL A 146 2.25 8.86 1.23
N VAL A 147 1.48 9.39 2.18
CA VAL A 147 0.11 8.94 2.46
C VAL A 147 -0.83 9.11 1.26
N PRO A 148 -0.97 10.31 0.65
CA PRO A 148 -1.82 10.46 -0.53
C PRO A 148 -1.30 9.65 -1.72
N VAL A 149 0.02 9.54 -1.93
CA VAL A 149 0.59 8.70 -3.00
C VAL A 149 0.22 7.23 -2.80
N ALA A 150 0.40 6.70 -1.59
CA ALA A 150 0.01 5.33 -1.24
C ALA A 150 -1.49 5.11 -1.44
N THR A 151 -2.32 6.09 -1.07
CA THR A 151 -3.78 6.02 -1.25
C THR A 151 -4.17 5.97 -2.73
N VAL A 152 -3.50 6.73 -3.60
CA VAL A 152 -3.71 6.66 -5.05
C VAL A 152 -3.33 5.29 -5.60
N LEU A 153 -2.20 4.72 -5.16
CA LEU A 153 -1.79 3.37 -5.56
C LEU A 153 -2.79 2.30 -5.10
N LEU A 154 -3.30 2.42 -3.87
CA LEU A 154 -4.34 1.54 -3.34
C LEU A 154 -5.65 1.67 -4.13
N LEU A 155 -6.08 2.89 -4.46
CA LEU A 155 -7.27 3.11 -5.30
C LEU A 155 -7.10 2.46 -6.67
N LEU A 156 -5.94 2.63 -7.30
CA LEU A 156 -5.64 2.04 -8.59
C LEU A 156 -5.71 0.50 -8.51
N GLN A 157 -5.06 -0.10 -7.51
CA GLN A 157 -5.11 -1.55 -7.30
C GLN A 157 -6.53 -2.03 -6.96
N GLY A 158 -7.27 -1.27 -6.16
CA GLY A 158 -8.66 -1.56 -5.81
C GLY A 158 -9.58 -1.59 -7.02
N ILE A 159 -9.31 -0.79 -8.07
CA ILE A 159 -10.03 -0.89 -9.35
C ILE A 159 -9.75 -2.24 -10.02
N SER A 160 -8.50 -2.69 -10.04
CA SER A 160 -8.13 -4.02 -10.58
C SER A 160 -8.88 -5.13 -9.85
N GLU A 161 -8.87 -5.12 -8.51
CA GLU A 161 -9.55 -6.12 -7.70
C GLU A 161 -11.07 -6.07 -7.83
N ALA A 162 -11.67 -4.88 -7.91
CA ALA A 162 -13.10 -4.71 -8.15
C ALA A 162 -13.54 -5.25 -9.53
N LEU A 163 -12.69 -5.10 -10.56
CA LEU A 163 -12.95 -5.69 -11.88
C LEU A 163 -12.84 -7.22 -11.85
N LYS A 164 -11.87 -7.78 -11.11
CA LYS A 164 -11.75 -9.23 -10.91
C LYS A 164 -12.95 -9.80 -10.17
N SER A 165 -13.42 -9.14 -9.11
CA SER A 165 -14.61 -9.57 -8.36
C SER A 165 -15.89 -9.46 -9.19
N LEU A 166 -16.01 -8.41 -10.01
CA LEU A 166 -17.14 -8.23 -10.92
C LEU A 166 -17.20 -9.33 -11.99
N HIS A 167 -16.03 -9.76 -12.49
CA HIS A 167 -15.95 -10.90 -13.40
C HIS A 167 -16.40 -12.20 -12.71
N ALA A 168 -15.93 -12.47 -11.48
CA ALA A 168 -16.32 -13.66 -10.73
C ALA A 168 -17.83 -13.72 -10.48
N TRP A 169 -18.46 -12.58 -10.20
CA TRP A 169 -19.91 -12.46 -10.08
C TRP A 169 -20.66 -12.84 -11.37
N ARG A 170 -20.16 -12.45 -12.55
CA ARG A 170 -20.84 -12.75 -13.83
C ARG A 170 -20.60 -14.19 -14.30
N THR A 171 -19.33 -14.60 -14.34
CA THR A 171 -18.89 -15.85 -15.00
C THR A 171 -18.89 -17.06 -14.07
N ASN A 172 -19.07 -16.86 -12.76
CA ASN A 172 -18.93 -17.92 -11.74
C ASN A 172 -17.55 -18.61 -11.75
N SER A 173 -16.51 -17.89 -12.16
CA SER A 173 -15.12 -18.36 -12.20
C SER A 173 -14.20 -17.30 -11.60
N LEU A 174 -13.26 -17.71 -10.76
CA LEU A 174 -12.23 -16.82 -10.22
C LEU A 174 -11.13 -16.62 -11.26
N LEU A 175 -10.69 -15.39 -11.47
CA LEU A 175 -9.58 -15.06 -12.39
C LEU A 175 -8.21 -15.25 -11.74
N VAL A 176 -8.12 -14.96 -10.44
CA VAL A 176 -6.92 -15.11 -9.63
C VAL A 176 -7.35 -15.77 -8.33
N GLU A 177 -6.74 -16.89 -8.01
CA GLU A 177 -6.85 -17.51 -6.71
C GLU A 177 -5.68 -17.01 -5.88
N HIS A 178 -5.97 -16.27 -4.82
CA HIS A 178 -4.94 -15.88 -3.88
C HIS A 178 -4.65 -17.10 -3.01
N GLU A 179 -3.42 -17.61 -3.12
CA GLU A 179 -2.94 -18.66 -2.24
C GLU A 179 -3.01 -18.16 -0.79
N LYS A 180 -3.57 -18.98 0.10
CA LYS A 180 -3.64 -18.62 1.53
C LYS A 180 -2.21 -18.51 2.04
N MET A 181 -1.83 -17.30 2.42
CA MET A 181 -0.60 -17.09 3.15
C MET A 181 -0.84 -17.64 4.57
N GLU A 182 -0.40 -18.87 4.84
CA GLU A 182 -0.38 -19.43 6.19
C GLU A 182 0.59 -18.56 7.01
N ILE A 183 0.05 -17.79 7.97
CA ILE A 183 0.81 -17.00 8.95
C ILE A 183 0.83 -17.76 10.27
#